data_AF-A0A376HBG9-F1
#
_entry.id   AF-A0A376HBG9-F1
#
_cell.length_a   1.000
_cell.length_b   1.000
_cell.length_c   1.000
_cell.angle_alpha   90.00
_cell.angle_beta   90.00
_cell.angle_gamma   90.00
#
_symmetry.space_group_name_H-M   'P 1'
#
loop_
_entity.id
_entity.type
_entity.pdbx_description
1 polymer ?
#
loop_
_entity_poly.entity_id
_entity_poly.type
_entity_poly.pdbx_seq_one_letter_code
_entity_poly.pdbx_strand_id
1 'polypeptide(L)'
;MSMEFIDKLNSLSAKIKQQAGVIETEEATKNAFVMPFINNVLGYDVFDPTEVIPEFVCDIGTKKGEKIDYAILKNSEVQILIECKKIGDPLNINHASQLFRYFHVTNARISILTNGQVYKFFTDLEAPNKMDEKPFLEIDLLDLDETVVPEIKKLTKSAFDLESIINAAGELKYVSLI
;
A
#
# COMPACT_ATOMS: atom_id res chain seq x y z
N MET A 1 9.01 -11.16 -17.31
CA MET A 1 8.40 -9.92 -16.78
C MET A 1 8.44 -8.86 -17.87
N SER A 2 7.46 -7.95 -17.94
CA SER A 2 7.51 -6.83 -18.91
C SER A 2 8.51 -5.79 -18.41
N MET A 3 9.53 -5.50 -19.20
CA MET A 3 10.60 -4.52 -18.89
C MET A 3 10.02 -3.18 -18.41
N GLU A 4 8.89 -2.77 -19.01
CA GLU A 4 8.13 -1.57 -18.66
C GLU A 4 7.71 -1.47 -17.18
N PHE A 5 7.37 -2.57 -16.51
CA PHE A 5 6.93 -2.51 -15.11
C PHE A 5 8.10 -2.24 -14.16
N ILE A 6 9.23 -2.91 -14.42
CA ILE A 6 10.47 -2.71 -13.67
C ILE A 6 10.98 -1.28 -13.91
N ASP A 7 10.88 -0.77 -15.14
CA ASP A 7 11.26 0.61 -15.46
C ASP A 7 10.47 1.66 -14.65
N LYS A 8 9.18 1.42 -14.39
CA LYS A 8 8.34 2.29 -13.53
C LYS A 8 8.81 2.30 -12.08
N LEU A 9 9.13 1.12 -11.52
CA LEU A 9 9.71 1.00 -10.18
C LEU A 9 11.08 1.68 -10.08
N ASN A 10 11.95 1.44 -11.06
CA ASN A 10 13.28 2.06 -11.14
C ASN A 10 13.20 3.58 -11.27
N SER A 11 12.25 4.09 -12.06
CA SER A 11 12.01 5.53 -12.19
C SER A 11 11.61 6.16 -10.86
N LEU A 12 10.75 5.49 -10.09
CA LEU A 12 10.36 5.96 -8.77
C LEU A 12 11.53 5.89 -7.78
N SER A 13 12.31 4.81 -7.79
CA SER A 13 13.54 4.67 -7.00
C SER A 13 14.53 5.81 -7.27
N ALA A 14 14.78 6.14 -8.55
CA ALA A 14 15.64 7.25 -8.94
C ALA A 14 15.12 8.59 -8.43
N LYS A 15 13.80 8.82 -8.50
CA LYS A 15 13.17 10.03 -7.96
C LYS A 15 13.36 10.15 -6.44
N ILE A 16 13.22 9.04 -5.71
CA ILE A 16 13.45 9.00 -4.26
C ILE A 16 14.91 9.36 -3.95
N LYS A 17 15.89 8.76 -4.63
CA LYS A 17 17.32 9.07 -4.44
C LYS A 17 17.63 10.56 -4.65
N GLN A 18 16.97 11.19 -5.63
CA GLN A 18 17.20 12.59 -5.96
C GLN A 18 16.50 13.55 -4.99
N GLN A 19 15.29 13.22 -4.53
CA GLN A 19 14.40 14.19 -3.90
C GLN A 19 14.15 13.95 -2.41
N ALA A 20 14.46 12.77 -1.86
CA ALA A 20 14.16 12.45 -0.46
C ALA A 20 14.72 13.49 0.53
N GLY A 21 15.92 14.01 0.27
CA GLY A 21 16.58 14.98 1.14
C GLY A 21 15.92 16.37 1.23
N VAL A 22 14.98 16.70 0.33
CA VAL A 22 14.26 17.99 0.34
C VAL A 22 12.79 17.88 0.77
N ILE A 23 12.34 16.66 1.13
CA ILE A 23 10.94 16.42 1.54
C ILE A 23 10.80 16.60 3.05
N GLU A 24 10.03 17.62 3.44
CA GLU A 24 9.93 18.02 4.85
C GLU A 24 8.66 17.54 5.55
N THR A 25 7.62 17.14 4.82
CA THR A 25 6.32 16.78 5.38
C THR A 25 5.80 15.44 4.86
N GLU A 26 4.86 14.86 5.60
CA GLU A 26 4.11 13.68 5.16
C GLU A 26 3.33 13.96 3.87
N GLU A 27 2.70 15.13 3.76
CA GLU A 27 1.97 15.53 2.56
C GLU A 27 2.89 15.66 1.34
N ALA A 28 4.10 16.22 1.52
CA ALA A 28 5.09 16.26 0.46
C ALA A 28 5.56 14.85 0.05
N THR A 29 5.65 13.91 1.01
CA THR A 29 5.96 12.49 0.75
C THR A 29 4.88 11.83 -0.10
N LYS A 30 3.60 12.06 0.27
CA LYS A 30 2.43 11.58 -0.47
C LYS A 30 2.46 12.03 -1.92
N ASN A 31 2.60 13.34 -2.15
CA ASN A 31 2.62 13.92 -3.50
C ASN A 31 3.86 13.51 -4.30
N ALA A 32 5.05 13.49 -3.68
CA ALA A 32 6.29 13.24 -4.39
C ALA A 32 6.50 11.76 -4.73
N PHE A 33 6.05 10.82 -3.88
CA PHE A 33 6.41 9.41 -3.99
C PHE A 33 5.21 8.46 -3.99
N VAL A 34 4.26 8.61 -3.06
CA VAL A 34 3.14 7.65 -2.92
C VAL A 34 2.12 7.78 -4.06
N MET A 35 1.68 8.99 -4.40
CA MET A 35 0.78 9.21 -5.54
C MET A 35 1.39 8.69 -6.86
N PRO A 36 2.67 8.97 -7.19
CA PRO A 36 3.33 8.34 -8.34
C PRO A 36 3.40 6.81 -8.28
N PHE A 37 3.54 6.21 -7.10
CA PHE A 37 3.47 4.75 -6.95
C PHE A 37 2.07 4.24 -7.33
N ILE A 38 1.01 4.82 -6.75
CA ILE A 38 -0.38 4.45 -7.06
C ILE A 38 -0.66 4.64 -8.56
N ASN A 39 -0.33 5.80 -9.11
CA ASN A 39 -0.67 6.16 -10.48
C ASN A 39 0.17 5.44 -11.54
N ASN A 40 1.50 5.49 -11.41
CA ASN A 40 2.38 5.04 -12.50
C ASN A 40 2.76 3.58 -12.34
N VAL A 41 2.97 3.10 -11.11
CA VAL A 41 3.38 1.72 -10.83
C VAL A 41 2.15 0.82 -10.77
N LEU A 42 1.22 1.09 -9.87
CA LEU A 42 0.01 0.26 -9.72
C LEU A 42 -1.01 0.51 -10.84
N GLY A 43 -1.00 1.69 -11.47
CA GLY A 43 -1.84 2.00 -12.61
C GLY A 43 -3.26 2.46 -12.26
N TYR A 44 -3.50 2.85 -11.00
CA TYR A 44 -4.79 3.40 -10.56
C TYR A 44 -4.77 4.93 -10.70
N ASP A 45 -5.77 5.51 -11.38
CA ASP A 45 -5.78 6.95 -11.62
C ASP A 45 -6.09 7.72 -10.32
N VAL A 46 -5.08 8.44 -9.80
CA VAL A 46 -5.21 9.25 -8.58
C VAL A 46 -6.07 10.50 -8.77
N PHE A 47 -6.42 10.83 -10.01
CA PHE A 47 -7.30 11.95 -10.36
C PHE A 47 -8.75 11.50 -10.61
N ASP A 48 -9.01 10.19 -10.65
CA ASP A 48 -10.36 9.62 -10.74
C ASP A 48 -10.86 9.23 -9.32
N PRO A 49 -11.79 10.00 -8.73
CA PRO A 49 -12.31 9.71 -7.39
C PRO A 49 -13.19 8.45 -7.34
N THR A 50 -13.55 7.86 -8.49
CA THR A 50 -14.23 6.56 -8.54
C THR A 50 -13.23 5.39 -8.44
N GLU A 51 -11.94 5.68 -8.56
CA GLU A 51 -10.85 4.72 -8.50
C GLU A 51 -9.95 4.91 -7.28
N VAL A 52 -9.57 6.15 -6.96
CA VAL A 52 -8.75 6.47 -5.78
C VAL A 52 -9.42 7.58 -4.98
N ILE A 53 -9.79 7.30 -3.74
CA ILE A 53 -10.35 8.28 -2.81
C ILE A 53 -9.26 8.72 -1.83
N PRO A 54 -8.78 9.98 -1.88
CA PRO A 54 -7.91 10.52 -0.85
C PRO A 54 -8.71 10.83 0.42
N GLU A 55 -8.03 10.87 1.57
CA GLU A 55 -8.64 11.19 2.86
C GLU A 55 -9.90 10.36 3.16
N PHE A 56 -9.86 9.07 2.83
CA PHE A 56 -11.00 8.17 2.95
C PHE A 56 -11.43 8.05 4.42
N VAL A 57 -12.66 8.50 4.71
CA VAL A 57 -13.26 8.45 6.04
C VAL A 57 -13.97 7.11 6.21
N CYS A 58 -13.64 6.37 7.26
CA CYS A 58 -14.45 5.22 7.68
C CYS A 58 -14.88 5.42 9.15
N ASP A 59 -16.05 6.00 9.35
CA ASP A 59 -16.57 6.17 10.71
C ASP A 59 -17.00 4.83 11.32
N ILE A 60 -16.64 4.58 12.59
CA ILE A 60 -17.06 3.38 13.34
C ILE A 60 -17.53 3.78 14.73
N GLY A 61 -18.79 3.49 15.04
CA GLY A 61 -19.36 3.72 16.38
C GLY A 61 -19.22 5.17 16.83
N THR A 62 -18.49 5.41 17.92
CA THR A 62 -18.29 6.74 18.51
C THR A 62 -17.04 7.47 18.02
N LYS A 63 -16.12 6.79 17.31
CA LYS A 63 -14.92 7.43 16.74
C LYS A 63 -15.25 7.93 15.34
N LYS A 64 -15.38 9.25 15.22
CA LYS A 64 -15.73 9.95 13.98
C LYS A 64 -14.57 10.79 13.46
N GLY A 65 -14.45 10.88 12.14
CA GLY A 65 -13.54 11.81 11.46
C GLY A 65 -12.10 11.31 11.34
N GLU A 66 -11.84 10.03 11.60
CA GLU A 66 -10.55 9.44 11.28
C GLU A 66 -10.48 9.09 9.79
N LYS A 67 -9.30 9.33 9.19
CA LYS A 67 -9.07 9.23 7.76
C LYS A 67 -7.93 8.27 7.48
N ILE A 68 -8.04 7.51 6.40
CA ILE A 68 -6.91 6.90 5.70
C ILE A 68 -6.50 7.81 4.57
N ASP A 69 -5.20 7.87 4.29
CA ASP A 69 -4.69 8.74 3.24
C ASP A 69 -5.25 8.41 1.86
N TYR A 70 -5.29 7.13 1.47
CA TYR A 70 -5.89 6.69 0.21
C TYR A 70 -6.67 5.39 0.35
N ALA A 71 -7.80 5.31 -0.34
CA ALA A 71 -8.52 4.07 -0.62
C ALA A 71 -8.55 3.83 -2.13
N ILE A 72 -8.20 2.62 -2.57
CA ILE A 72 -8.32 2.18 -3.97
C ILE A 72 -9.57 1.34 -4.11
N LEU A 73 -10.38 1.67 -5.12
CA LEU A 73 -11.66 1.04 -5.41
C LEU A 73 -11.55 0.14 -6.64
N LYS A 74 -12.23 -0.99 -6.59
CA LYS A 74 -12.52 -1.85 -7.75
C LYS A 74 -14.00 -2.15 -7.74
N ASN A 75 -14.70 -1.88 -8.85
CA ASN A 75 -16.15 -2.06 -8.95
C ASN A 75 -16.94 -1.36 -7.83
N SER A 76 -16.52 -0.14 -7.46
CA SER A 76 -17.11 0.66 -6.36
C SER A 76 -16.93 0.08 -4.95
N GLU A 77 -16.13 -0.98 -4.78
CA GLU A 77 -15.77 -1.53 -3.48
C GLU A 77 -14.32 -1.21 -3.14
N VAL A 78 -14.06 -0.82 -1.88
CA VAL A 78 -12.71 -0.58 -1.38
C VAL A 78 -11.93 -1.91 -1.34
N GLN A 79 -10.81 -1.96 -2.04
CA GLN A 79 -9.96 -3.15 -2.11
C GLN A 79 -8.64 -2.98 -1.36
N ILE A 80 -8.03 -1.80 -1.45
CA ILE A 80 -6.73 -1.49 -0.85
C ILE A 80 -6.83 -0.19 -0.05
N LEU A 81 -6.34 -0.21 1.19
CA LEU A 81 -6.17 0.97 2.03
C LEU A 81 -4.69 1.33 2.14
N ILE A 82 -4.33 2.62 2.05
CA ILE A 82 -2.94 3.07 2.10
C ILE A 82 -2.81 4.17 3.14
N GLU A 83 -2.01 3.90 4.17
CA GLU A 83 -1.62 4.86 5.21
C GLU A 83 -0.17 5.28 4.98
N CYS A 84 0.07 6.58 5.00
CA CYS A 84 1.38 7.15 4.71
C CYS A 84 2.05 7.69 5.98
N LYS A 85 3.37 7.81 5.90
CA LYS A 85 4.23 8.54 6.82
C LYS A 85 5.21 9.40 6.02
N LYS A 86 5.86 10.35 6.68
CA LYS A 86 6.89 11.16 6.04
C LYS A 86 8.08 10.27 5.68
N ILE A 87 8.71 10.52 4.54
CA ILE A 87 9.93 9.82 4.14
C ILE A 87 11.02 9.94 5.22
N GLY A 88 11.67 8.80 5.50
CA GLY A 88 12.65 8.67 6.58
C GLY A 88 12.05 8.35 7.95
N ASP A 89 10.74 8.54 8.16
CA ASP A 89 10.09 8.12 9.40
C ASP A 89 9.95 6.59 9.43
N PRO A 90 10.11 5.97 10.62
CA PRO A 90 9.93 4.53 10.78
C PRO A 90 8.46 4.11 10.61
N LEU A 91 8.25 3.00 9.92
CA LEU A 91 6.92 2.41 9.73
C LEU A 91 6.55 1.53 10.93
N ASN A 92 5.94 2.16 11.94
CA ASN A 92 5.42 1.49 13.12
C ASN A 92 3.92 1.25 13.00
N ILE A 93 3.51 -0.02 13.01
CA ILE A 93 2.12 -0.45 12.87
C ILE A 93 1.22 0.09 14.01
N ASN A 94 1.79 0.33 15.19
CA ASN A 94 1.06 0.92 16.32
C ASN A 94 0.62 2.37 16.05
N HIS A 95 1.30 3.06 15.12
CA HIS A 95 0.93 4.40 14.66
C HIS A 95 -0.02 4.37 13.45
N ALA A 96 -0.43 3.18 13.02
CA ALA A 96 -1.41 2.93 11.96
C ALA A 96 -2.62 2.15 12.51
N SER A 97 -2.99 2.42 13.77
CA SER A 97 -4.16 1.84 14.46
C SER A 97 -5.49 1.99 13.68
N GLN A 98 -5.52 2.95 12.76
CA GLN A 98 -6.52 3.19 11.76
C GLN A 98 -6.76 1.94 10.90
N LEU A 99 -5.70 1.36 10.33
CA LEU A 99 -5.78 0.20 9.43
C LEU A 99 -6.47 -1.00 10.08
N PHE A 100 -6.12 -1.34 11.33
CA PHE A 100 -6.74 -2.45 12.07
C PHE A 100 -8.25 -2.32 12.21
N ARG A 101 -8.74 -1.11 12.48
CA ARG A 101 -10.18 -0.88 12.63
C ARG A 101 -10.92 -1.00 11.30
N TYR A 102 -10.28 -0.68 10.19
CA TYR A 102 -10.95 -0.65 8.89
C TYR A 102 -11.17 -2.00 8.26
N PHE A 103 -10.30 -2.96 8.54
CA PHE A 103 -10.57 -4.35 8.17
C PHE A 103 -11.88 -4.84 8.79
N HIS A 104 -12.29 -4.34 9.96
CA HIS A 104 -13.54 -4.76 10.60
C HIS A 104 -14.82 -4.20 9.96
N VAL A 105 -14.73 -3.12 9.18
CA VAL A 105 -15.91 -2.34 8.72
C VAL A 105 -15.95 -2.07 7.22
N THR A 106 -14.94 -2.53 6.49
CA THR A 106 -14.88 -2.44 5.03
C THR A 106 -14.68 -3.83 4.44
N ASN A 107 -14.94 -3.98 3.14
CA ASN A 107 -14.59 -5.19 2.39
C ASN A 107 -13.09 -5.23 2.02
N ALA A 108 -12.30 -4.24 2.45
CA ALA A 108 -10.89 -4.17 2.12
C ALA A 108 -10.15 -5.30 2.84
N ARG A 109 -9.40 -6.07 2.07
CA ARG A 109 -8.59 -7.18 2.58
C ARG A 109 -7.09 -6.96 2.42
N ILE A 110 -6.71 -5.81 1.85
CA ILE A 110 -5.31 -5.45 1.65
C ILE A 110 -5.11 -4.05 2.23
N SER A 111 -4.01 -3.86 2.95
CA SER A 111 -3.55 -2.51 3.27
C SER A 111 -2.04 -2.35 3.12
N ILE A 112 -1.64 -1.09 3.00
CA ILE A 112 -0.27 -0.69 2.78
C ILE A 112 0.06 0.40 3.80
N LEU A 113 1.16 0.21 4.54
CA LEU A 113 1.79 1.27 5.33
C LEU A 113 3.10 1.66 4.65
N THR A 114 3.29 2.94 4.33
CA THR A 114 4.46 3.38 3.56
C THR A 114 4.96 4.76 3.96
N ASN A 115 6.25 5.02 3.74
CA ASN A 115 6.85 6.36 3.81
C ASN A 115 7.35 6.83 2.43
N GLY A 116 6.81 6.25 1.35
CA GLY A 116 7.20 6.53 -0.03
C GLY A 116 8.42 5.75 -0.52
N GLN A 117 9.32 5.33 0.37
CA GLN A 117 10.47 4.47 0.07
C GLN A 117 10.20 3.01 0.43
N VAL A 118 9.84 2.77 1.69
CA VAL A 118 9.53 1.43 2.21
C VAL A 118 8.02 1.22 2.17
N TYR A 119 7.59 0.03 1.76
CA TYR A 119 6.17 -0.36 1.72
C TYR A 119 6.00 -1.68 2.46
N LYS A 120 5.07 -1.69 3.41
CA LYS A 120 4.65 -2.89 4.16
C LYS A 120 3.23 -3.24 3.77
N PHE A 121 3.03 -4.43 3.24
CA PHE A 121 1.74 -4.92 2.75
C PHE A 121 1.13 -5.90 3.75
N PHE A 122 -0.12 -5.67 4.13
CA PHE A 122 -0.86 -6.44 5.11
C PHE A 122 -2.13 -7.03 4.51
N THR A 123 -2.62 -8.08 5.15
CA THR A 123 -3.84 -8.80 4.81
C THR A 123 -4.52 -9.28 6.08
N ASP A 124 -5.58 -10.07 5.98
CA ASP A 124 -6.37 -10.66 7.06
C ASP A 124 -6.40 -12.19 7.02
N LEU A 125 -5.22 -12.81 6.86
CA LEU A 125 -5.11 -14.26 6.74
C LEU A 125 -5.35 -14.98 8.07
N GLU A 126 -4.99 -14.36 9.20
CA GLU A 126 -5.10 -15.00 10.51
C GLU A 126 -6.54 -15.01 11.03
N ALA A 127 -7.30 -13.95 10.75
CA ALA A 127 -8.72 -13.87 11.05
C ALA A 127 -9.43 -12.96 10.05
N PRO A 128 -10.59 -13.38 9.50
CA PRO A 128 -11.34 -12.57 8.54
C PRO A 128 -11.64 -11.18 9.11
N ASN A 129 -11.49 -10.15 8.28
CA ASN A 129 -11.80 -8.76 8.65
C ASN A 129 -10.95 -8.24 9.83
N LYS A 130 -9.80 -8.86 10.11
CA LYS A 130 -8.83 -8.39 11.09
C LYS A 130 -7.45 -8.39 10.44
N MET A 131 -6.90 -7.19 10.26
CA MET A 131 -5.54 -7.04 9.74
C MET A 131 -4.54 -7.81 10.61
N ASP A 132 -3.68 -8.56 9.95
CA ASP A 132 -2.58 -9.29 10.57
C ASP A 132 -1.54 -8.31 11.15
N GLU A 133 -0.90 -8.70 12.26
CA GLU A 133 0.08 -7.82 12.93
C GLU A 133 1.39 -7.67 12.14
N LYS A 134 1.73 -8.67 11.33
CA LYS A 134 2.94 -8.70 10.50
C LYS A 134 2.56 -8.56 9.02
N PRO A 135 3.32 -7.75 8.26
CA PRO A 135 3.13 -7.68 6.82
C PRO A 135 3.47 -9.03 6.19
N PHE A 136 2.79 -9.37 5.09
CA PHE A 136 3.15 -10.53 4.27
C PHE A 136 4.26 -10.22 3.26
N LEU A 137 4.46 -8.93 2.96
CA LEU A 137 5.51 -8.44 2.07
C LEU A 137 6.02 -7.10 2.59
N GLU A 138 7.33 -6.91 2.59
CA GLU A 138 8.00 -5.64 2.85
C GLU A 138 9.02 -5.40 1.75
N ILE A 139 9.02 -4.19 1.17
CA ILE A 139 9.95 -3.79 0.12
C ILE A 139 10.58 -2.45 0.44
N ASP A 140 11.84 -2.28 0.06
CA ASP A 140 12.51 -0.98 -0.01
C ASP A 140 12.77 -0.65 -1.50
N LEU A 141 12.20 0.43 -2.01
CA LEU A 141 12.41 0.83 -3.41
C LEU A 141 13.86 1.23 -3.73
N LEU A 142 14.70 1.52 -2.73
CA LEU A 142 16.12 1.79 -2.92
C LEU A 142 16.97 0.52 -2.97
N ASP A 143 16.44 -0.60 -2.48
CA ASP A 143 17.09 -1.91 -2.39
C ASP A 143 16.09 -3.03 -2.71
N LEU A 144 15.44 -2.92 -3.87
CA LEU A 144 14.34 -3.81 -4.25
C LEU A 144 14.88 -5.16 -4.72
N ASP A 145 14.52 -6.24 -4.04
CA ASP A 145 14.71 -7.60 -4.52
C ASP A 145 13.80 -7.86 -5.74
N GLU A 146 14.38 -8.22 -6.89
CA GLU A 146 13.60 -8.51 -8.10
C GLU A 146 12.68 -9.73 -7.93
N THR A 147 12.95 -10.62 -6.97
CA THR A 147 12.12 -11.80 -6.71
C THR A 147 10.72 -11.46 -6.21
N VAL A 148 10.53 -10.30 -5.58
CA VAL A 148 9.22 -9.84 -5.07
C VAL A 148 8.43 -9.02 -6.09
N VAL A 149 9.04 -8.62 -7.21
CA VAL A 149 8.39 -7.83 -8.28
C VAL A 149 7.10 -8.48 -8.81
N PRO A 150 7.02 -9.82 -9.01
CA PRO A 150 5.77 -10.47 -9.38
C PRO A 150 4.62 -10.22 -8.39
N GLU A 151 4.92 -10.12 -7.11
CA GLU A 151 3.95 -9.94 -6.03
C GLU A 151 3.43 -8.50 -6.01
N ILE A 152 4.30 -7.52 -6.22
CA ILE A 152 3.89 -6.12 -6.43
C ILE A 152 3.01 -6.01 -7.67
N LYS A 153 3.35 -6.73 -8.75
CA LYS A 153 2.58 -6.69 -10.00
C LYS A 153 1.14 -7.17 -9.83
N LYS A 154 0.88 -8.16 -8.96
CA LYS A 154 -0.48 -8.62 -8.64
C LYS A 154 -1.38 -7.51 -8.10
N LEU A 155 -0.81 -6.47 -7.48
CA LEU A 155 -1.56 -5.32 -6.95
C LEU A 155 -1.95 -4.30 -8.02
N THR A 156 -1.40 -4.39 -9.23
CA THR A 156 -1.71 -3.45 -10.32
C THR A 156 -3.15 -3.56 -10.79
N LYS A 157 -3.75 -2.44 -11.21
CA LYS A 157 -5.14 -2.38 -11.73
C LYS A 157 -5.43 -3.49 -12.75
N SER A 158 -4.51 -3.70 -13.69
CA SER A 158 -4.66 -4.68 -14.78
C SER A 158 -4.54 -6.14 -14.35
N ALA A 159 -3.90 -6.42 -13.22
CA ALA A 159 -3.62 -7.79 -12.74
C ALA A 159 -4.30 -8.10 -11.40
N PHE A 160 -5.05 -7.15 -10.83
CA PHE A 160 -5.65 -7.30 -9.51
C PHE A 160 -6.62 -8.46 -9.46
N ASP A 161 -6.25 -9.48 -8.70
CA ASP A 161 -7.06 -10.63 -8.35
C ASP A 161 -6.88 -10.93 -6.86
N LEU A 162 -7.95 -10.70 -6.09
CA LEU A 162 -7.87 -10.77 -4.64
C LEU A 162 -7.50 -12.17 -4.15
N GLU A 163 -8.09 -13.21 -4.74
CA GLU A 163 -7.80 -14.60 -4.36
C GLU A 163 -6.32 -14.96 -4.60
N SER A 164 -5.77 -14.60 -5.77
CA SER A 164 -4.36 -14.79 -6.09
C SER A 164 -3.42 -14.06 -5.13
N ILE A 165 -3.76 -12.83 -4.73
CA ILE A 165 -2.97 -12.05 -3.77
C ILE A 165 -3.00 -12.70 -2.38
N ILE A 166 -4.18 -13.11 -1.92
CA ILE A 166 -4.36 -13.76 -0.60
C ILE A 166 -3.59 -15.09 -0.54
N ASN A 167 -3.63 -15.90 -1.60
CA ASN A 167 -2.88 -17.15 -1.69
C ASN A 167 -1.36 -16.90 -1.63
N ALA A 168 -0.87 -15.92 -2.39
CA ALA A 168 0.55 -15.58 -2.40
C ALA A 168 1.03 -15.01 -1.05
N ALA A 169 0.19 -14.19 -0.40
CA ALA A 169 0.46 -13.70 0.95
C ALA A 169 0.60 -14.85 1.96
N GLY A 170 -0.21 -15.91 1.82
CA GLY A 170 -0.11 -17.12 2.64
C GLY A 170 1.23 -17.84 2.45
N GLU A 171 1.68 -18.00 1.20
CA GLU A 171 2.97 -18.61 0.87
C GLU A 171 4.15 -17.79 1.40
N LEU A 172 4.15 -16.47 1.18
CA LEU A 172 5.21 -15.56 1.64
C LEU A 172 5.31 -15.55 3.16
N LYS A 173 4.18 -15.51 3.86
CA LYS A 173 4.16 -15.61 5.33
C LYS A 173 4.77 -16.92 5.81
N TYR A 174 4.42 -18.05 5.18
CA TYR A 174 4.97 -19.35 5.54
C TYR A 174 6.50 -19.39 5.37
N VAL A 175 7.03 -18.85 4.26
CA VAL A 175 8.47 -18.77 4.01
C VAL A 175 9.18 -17.86 5.02
N SER A 176 8.59 -16.73 5.39
CA SER A 176 9.17 -15.78 6.36
C SER A 176 9.24 -16.30 7.81
N LEU A 177 8.52 -17.38 8.12
CA LEU A 177 8.50 -18.02 9.44
C LEU A 177 9.58 -19.12 9.59
N ILE A 178 10.23 -19.50 8.50
CA ILE A 178 11.33 -20.48 8.43
C ILE A 178 12.67 -19.74 8.50
#